data_AF-A0A536T3M5-F1
#
_entry.id   AF-A0A536T3M5-F1
#
_cell.length_a   1.000
_cell.length_b   1.000
_cell.length_c   1.000
_cell.angle_alpha   90.00
_cell.angle_beta   90.00
_cell.angle_gamma   90.00
#
_symmetry.space_group_name_H-M   'P 1'
#
loop_
_entity.id
_entity.type
_entity.pdbx_description
1 polymer ?
#
loop_
_entity_poly.entity_id
_entity_poly.type
_entity_poly.pdbx_seq_one_letter_code
_entity_poly.pdbx_strand_id
1 'polypeptide(L)'
;MLQLVHPEGSYHSLALTAYAVFVAGTVMIVTTASRYATRNLSIIVATFLIAGYVMQCNWISTVNYLNTMAHFNTLTQVLARLRALPDAQWDGKKVAVVGHYDMPSDYPFKLSTGVANKFMDAEHLNALARAMRDEARFVAADQAMPRVLEYAAKHASWPAPGSVAIIDGIGLVVFSKPPAASR
;
A
#
# COMPACT_ATOMS: atom_id res chain seq x y z
N MET A 1 3.37 12.25 -0.13
CA MET A 1 2.28 11.32 -0.47
C MET A 1 2.64 9.87 -0.17
N LEU A 2 3.73 9.32 -0.72
CA LEU A 2 4.15 7.92 -0.47
C LEU A 2 4.39 7.58 1.01
N GLN A 3 5.00 8.48 1.79
CA GLN A 3 5.17 8.30 3.24
C GLN A 3 3.85 8.28 4.02
N LEU A 4 2.78 8.85 3.47
CA LEU A 4 1.46 8.94 4.08
C LEU A 4 0.66 7.64 3.86
N VAL A 5 1.02 6.87 2.84
CA VAL A 5 0.38 5.59 2.46
C VAL A 5 1.21 4.40 2.93
N HIS A 6 2.53 4.55 3.03
CA HIS A 6 3.48 3.51 3.45
C HIS A 6 4.41 4.05 4.55
N PRO A 7 3.99 4.00 5.82
CA PRO A 7 4.79 4.49 6.94
C PRO A 7 6.10 3.71 7.15
N GLU A 8 6.17 2.45 6.68
CA GLU A 8 7.42 1.66 6.64
C GLU A 8 8.35 2.02 5.47
N GLY A 9 7.98 2.97 4.61
CA GLY A 9 8.86 3.51 3.56
C GLY A 9 10.09 4.27 4.08
N SER A 10 10.28 4.39 5.39
CA SER A 10 11.44 5.02 6.03
C SER A 10 12.76 4.26 5.79
N TYR A 11 12.71 2.93 5.71
CA TYR A 11 13.86 2.08 5.33
C TYR A 11 14.41 2.41 3.94
N HIS A 12 13.54 2.96 3.09
CA HIS A 12 13.87 3.31 1.71
C HIS A 12 14.88 4.45 1.62
N SER A 13 14.72 5.48 2.45
CA SER A 13 15.67 6.61 2.48
C SER A 13 17.03 6.20 3.04
N LEU A 14 17.04 5.24 3.99
CA LEU A 14 18.24 4.74 4.64
C LEU A 14 19.04 3.81 3.72
N ALA A 15 18.36 2.96 2.95
CA ALA A 15 19.01 2.12 1.94
C ALA A 15 19.58 2.98 0.80
N LEU A 16 18.80 3.93 0.26
CA LEU A 16 19.25 4.84 -0.80
C LEU A 16 20.48 5.67 -0.39
N THR A 17 20.50 6.19 0.84
CA THR A 17 21.68 6.93 1.36
C THR A 17 22.88 6.02 1.59
N ALA A 18 22.70 4.80 2.10
CA ALA A 18 23.79 3.83 2.24
C ALA A 18 24.43 3.46 0.89
N TYR A 19 23.64 3.29 -0.17
CA TYR A 19 24.14 3.02 -1.52
C TYR A 19 24.83 4.23 -2.15
N ALA A 20 24.32 5.45 -1.94
CA ALA A 20 24.97 6.68 -2.40
C ALA A 20 26.37 6.85 -1.79
N VAL A 21 26.52 6.53 -0.49
CA VAL A 21 27.83 6.53 0.19
C VAL A 21 28.75 5.47 -0.38
N PHE A 22 28.25 4.28 -0.73
CA PHE A 22 29.05 3.22 -1.35
C PHE A 22 29.57 3.62 -2.74
N VAL A 23 28.72 4.23 -3.58
CA VAL A 23 29.13 4.75 -4.89
C VAL A 23 30.14 5.87 -4.74
N ALA A 24 29.91 6.82 -3.82
CA ALA A 24 30.85 7.91 -3.54
C ALA A 24 32.21 7.39 -3.04
N GLY A 25 32.22 6.38 -2.16
CA GLY A 25 33.43 5.70 -1.70
C GLY A 25 34.18 4.98 -2.83
N THR A 26 33.44 4.36 -3.76
CA THR A 26 34.03 3.70 -4.92
C THR A 26 34.68 4.72 -5.87
N VAL A 27 34.01 5.84 -6.15
CA VAL A 27 34.55 6.94 -6.96
C VAL A 27 35.81 7.52 -6.30
N MET A 28 35.79 7.71 -4.97
CA MET A 28 36.96 8.17 -4.21
C MET A 28 38.17 7.24 -4.43
N ILE A 29 37.98 5.92 -4.33
CA ILE A 29 39.03 4.91 -4.58
C ILE A 29 39.54 4.98 -6.03
N VAL A 30 38.65 5.13 -7.02
CA VAL A 30 39.04 5.27 -8.43
C VAL A 30 39.92 6.52 -8.63
N THR A 31 39.55 7.64 -8.00
CA THR A 31 40.26 8.92 -8.16
C THR A 31 41.60 8.98 -7.41
N THR A 32 41.83 8.12 -6.41
CA THR A 32 43.07 8.11 -5.62
C THR A 32 44.06 7.02 -6.03
N ALA A 33 43.67 6.04 -6.84
CA ALA A 33 44.55 4.95 -7.26
C ALA A 33 45.50 5.36 -8.42
N SER A 34 46.82 5.39 -8.15
CA SER A 34 47.82 5.95 -9.10
C SER A 34 48.26 5.02 -10.24
N ARG A 35 47.85 3.74 -10.26
CA ARG A 35 48.23 2.79 -11.33
C ARG A 35 47.12 2.65 -12.37
N TYR A 36 47.47 2.75 -13.65
CA TYR A 36 46.53 2.62 -14.78
C TYR A 36 45.68 1.34 -14.75
N ALA A 37 46.26 0.20 -14.34
CA ALA A 37 45.55 -1.07 -14.24
C ALA A 37 44.45 -1.05 -13.15
N THR A 38 44.74 -0.47 -11.98
CA THR A 38 43.73 -0.32 -10.92
C THR A 38 42.66 0.68 -11.34
N ARG A 39 43.02 1.74 -12.06
CA ARG A 39 42.06 2.74 -12.56
C ARG A 39 41.05 2.12 -13.53
N ASN A 40 41.50 1.32 -14.50
CA ASN A 40 40.62 0.65 -15.47
C ASN A 40 39.70 -0.38 -14.79
N LEU A 41 40.25 -1.18 -13.86
CA LEU A 41 39.44 -2.15 -13.10
C LEU A 41 38.37 -1.43 -12.25
N SER A 42 38.75 -0.33 -11.59
CA SER A 42 37.83 0.45 -10.78
C SER A 42 36.74 1.15 -11.61
N ILE A 43 37.04 1.57 -12.85
CA ILE A 43 36.02 2.11 -13.78
C ILE A 43 34.99 1.04 -14.14
N ILE A 44 35.44 -0.19 -14.45
CA ILE A 44 34.55 -1.31 -14.77
C ILE A 44 33.66 -1.62 -13.56
N VAL A 45 34.24 -1.74 -12.37
CA VAL A 45 33.50 -1.99 -11.13
C VAL A 45 32.49 -0.87 -10.85
N ALA A 46 32.89 0.40 -10.97
CA ALA A 46 31.99 1.54 -10.79
C ALA A 46 30.83 1.49 -11.79
N THR A 47 31.09 1.12 -13.05
CA THR A 47 30.05 1.01 -14.08
C THR A 47 29.03 -0.08 -13.73
N PHE A 48 29.49 -1.26 -13.30
CA PHE A 48 28.59 -2.35 -12.86
C PHE A 48 27.77 -1.95 -11.63
N LEU A 49 28.37 -1.24 -10.67
CA LEU A 49 27.67 -0.77 -9.49
C LEU A 49 26.59 0.26 -9.82
N ILE A 50 26.89 1.23 -10.70
CA ILE A 50 25.91 2.22 -11.16
C ILE A 50 24.78 1.52 -11.93
N ALA A 51 25.09 0.59 -12.83
CA ALA A 51 24.09 -0.16 -13.58
C ALA A 51 23.19 -0.99 -12.65
N GLY A 52 23.77 -1.69 -11.67
CA GLY A 52 23.04 -2.43 -10.65
C GLY A 52 22.14 -1.53 -9.80
N TYR A 53 22.64 -0.34 -9.42
CA TYR A 53 21.88 0.65 -8.67
C TYR A 53 20.67 1.17 -9.46
N VAL A 54 20.86 1.53 -10.74
CA VAL A 54 19.76 1.98 -11.62
C VAL A 54 18.72 0.87 -11.79
N MET A 55 19.17 -0.38 -11.96
CA MET A 55 18.27 -1.53 -12.07
C MET A 55 17.45 -1.75 -10.80
N GLN A 56 18.06 -1.64 -9.61
CA GLN A 56 17.36 -1.75 -8.33
C GLN A 56 16.36 -0.61 -8.13
N CYS A 57 16.75 0.64 -8.41
CA CYS A 57 15.85 1.80 -8.33
C CYS A 57 14.64 1.63 -9.26
N ASN A 58 14.88 1.16 -10.49
CA ASN A 58 13.82 0.92 -11.46
C ASN A 58 12.88 -0.21 -11.00
N TRP A 59 13.43 -1.31 -10.47
CA TRP A 59 12.64 -2.41 -9.92
C TRP A 59 11.75 -1.95 -8.77
N ILE A 60 12.33 -1.26 -7.80
CA ILE A 60 11.61 -0.69 -6.65
C ILE A 60 10.49 0.24 -7.12
N SER A 61 10.80 1.18 -8.02
CA SER A 61 9.82 2.13 -8.56
C SER A 61 8.66 1.40 -9.23
N THR A 62 8.97 0.34 -9.98
CA THR A 62 7.98 -0.50 -10.64
C THR A 62 7.09 -1.23 -9.62
N VAL A 63 7.67 -1.87 -8.61
CA VAL A 63 6.92 -2.58 -7.57
C VAL A 63 6.03 -1.62 -6.79
N ASN A 64 6.55 -0.46 -6.42
CA ASN A 64 5.80 0.56 -5.71
C ASN A 64 4.62 1.09 -6.54
N TYR A 65 4.85 1.34 -7.84
CA TYR A 65 3.79 1.73 -8.77
C TYR A 65 2.69 0.67 -8.85
N LEU A 66 3.07 -0.60 -9.04
CA LEU A 66 2.11 -1.70 -9.15
C LEU A 66 1.30 -1.91 -7.86
N ASN A 67 1.95 -1.83 -6.70
CA ASN A 67 1.27 -1.95 -5.41
C ASN A 67 0.31 -0.79 -5.17
N THR A 68 0.75 0.45 -5.46
CA THR A 68 -0.10 1.65 -5.38
C THR A 68 -1.31 1.52 -6.30
N MET A 69 -1.11 1.04 -7.53
CA MET A 69 -2.18 0.80 -8.49
C MET A 69 -3.18 -0.25 -7.98
N ALA A 70 -2.69 -1.34 -7.36
CA ALA A 70 -3.53 -2.37 -6.77
C ALA A 70 -4.43 -1.80 -5.66
N HIS A 71 -3.85 -1.03 -4.73
CA HIS A 71 -4.58 -0.40 -3.63
C HIS A 71 -5.63 0.61 -4.11
N PHE A 72 -5.28 1.47 -5.09
CA PHE A 72 -6.24 2.41 -5.67
C PHE A 72 -7.36 1.70 -6.43
N ASN A 73 -7.07 0.61 -7.12
CA ASN A 73 -8.07 -0.18 -7.82
C ASN A 73 -9.06 -0.81 -6.82
N THR A 74 -8.57 -1.40 -5.73
CA THR A 74 -9.43 -1.94 -4.67
C THR A 74 -10.32 -0.85 -4.05
N LEU A 75 -9.77 0.30 -3.69
CA LEU A 75 -10.55 1.43 -3.16
C LEU A 75 -11.63 1.88 -4.15
N THR A 76 -11.27 2.04 -5.42
CA THR A 76 -12.21 2.47 -6.47
C THR A 76 -13.33 1.44 -6.66
N GLN A 77 -13.02 0.14 -6.62
CA GLN A 77 -14.03 -0.92 -6.72
C GLN A 77 -14.97 -0.93 -5.52
N VAL A 78 -14.46 -0.73 -4.29
CA VAL A 78 -15.30 -0.62 -3.09
C VAL A 78 -16.26 0.56 -3.22
N LEU A 79 -15.75 1.74 -3.57
CA LEU A 79 -16.57 2.95 -3.75
C LEU A 79 -17.61 2.78 -4.87
N ALA A 80 -17.20 2.20 -6.00
CA ALA A 80 -18.10 1.94 -7.13
C ALA A 80 -19.24 1.00 -6.73
N ARG A 81 -18.94 -0.09 -6.01
CA ARG A 81 -19.99 -1.03 -5.56
C ARG A 81 -20.90 -0.42 -4.50
N LEU A 82 -20.37 0.39 -3.57
CA LEU A 82 -21.20 1.11 -2.60
C LEU A 82 -22.16 2.10 -3.29
N ARG A 83 -21.67 2.85 -4.28
CA ARG A 83 -22.48 3.81 -5.05
C ARG A 83 -23.51 3.14 -5.96
N ALA A 84 -23.32 1.87 -6.31
CA ALA A 84 -24.25 1.11 -7.13
C ALA A 84 -25.40 0.45 -6.34
N LEU A 85 -25.43 0.57 -5.01
CA LEU A 85 -26.48 -0.04 -4.20
C LEU A 85 -27.84 0.68 -4.41
N PRO A 86 -28.94 -0.07 -4.57
CA PRO A 86 -30.20 0.47 -5.11
C PRO A 86 -31.02 1.36 -4.15
N ASP A 87 -30.63 1.50 -2.88
CA ASP A 87 -31.41 2.27 -1.88
C ASP A 87 -30.48 3.05 -0.95
N ALA A 88 -29.53 3.76 -1.56
CA ALA A 88 -28.33 4.22 -0.91
C ALA A 88 -28.52 5.51 -0.09
N GLN A 89 -29.35 5.51 0.96
CA GLN A 89 -29.49 6.60 1.96
C GLN A 89 -28.16 7.12 2.57
N TRP A 90 -27.03 6.56 2.14
CA TRP A 90 -25.67 7.00 2.38
C TRP A 90 -25.35 8.33 1.68
N ASP A 91 -24.78 9.25 2.44
CA ASP A 91 -24.36 10.58 2.00
C ASP A 91 -23.05 10.61 1.19
N GLY A 92 -22.45 9.46 0.93
CA GLY A 92 -21.17 9.33 0.23
C GLY A 92 -19.95 9.66 1.10
N LYS A 93 -20.13 10.06 2.37
CA LYS A 93 -19.05 10.63 3.21
C LYS A 93 -18.49 9.69 4.23
N LYS A 94 -19.29 8.82 4.85
CA LYS A 94 -18.78 7.90 5.90
C LYS A 94 -18.83 6.46 5.47
N VAL A 95 -17.70 5.76 5.49
CA VAL A 95 -17.61 4.33 5.23
C VAL A 95 -17.02 3.60 6.44
N ALA A 96 -17.78 2.67 7.00
CA ALA A 96 -17.32 1.76 8.03
C ALA A 96 -16.58 0.57 7.40
N VAL A 97 -15.41 0.24 7.93
CA VAL A 97 -14.55 -0.85 7.46
C VAL A 97 -14.44 -1.88 8.57
N VAL A 98 -14.77 -3.13 8.27
CA VAL A 98 -14.66 -4.25 9.22
C VAL A 98 -13.45 -5.12 8.84
N GLY A 99 -12.49 -5.18 9.76
CA GLY A 99 -11.30 -6.02 9.62
C GLY A 99 -10.25 -5.45 8.67
N HIS A 100 -9.42 -6.34 8.11
CA HIS A 100 -8.28 -6.01 7.26
C HIS A 100 -8.33 -6.91 6.03
N TYR A 101 -8.01 -6.37 4.86
CA TYR A 101 -7.93 -7.12 3.61
C TYR A 101 -6.48 -7.36 3.26
N ASP A 102 -6.02 -8.61 3.36
CA ASP A 102 -4.71 -9.01 2.87
C ASP A 102 -4.72 -8.96 1.33
N MET A 103 -3.83 -8.12 0.76
CA MET A 103 -3.71 -8.01 -0.68
C MET A 103 -3.19 -9.34 -1.23
N PRO A 104 -3.86 -9.95 -2.23
CA PRO A 104 -3.39 -11.18 -2.86
C PRO A 104 -1.96 -10.99 -3.34
N SER A 105 -1.08 -11.98 -3.14
CA SER A 105 0.31 -11.94 -3.64
C SER A 105 0.43 -12.03 -5.17
N ASP A 106 -0.71 -12.05 -5.86
CA ASP A 106 -0.83 -12.20 -7.30
C ASP A 106 -0.70 -10.85 -8.00
N TYR A 107 -0.31 -10.89 -9.28
CA TYR A 107 -0.18 -9.70 -10.11
C TYR A 107 -1.48 -8.87 -10.06
N PRO A 108 -1.40 -7.53 -9.85
CA PRO A 108 -0.20 -6.69 -9.88
C PRO A 108 0.57 -6.57 -8.55
N PHE A 109 0.08 -7.10 -7.44
CA PHE A 109 0.72 -6.89 -6.13
C PHE A 109 1.96 -7.78 -5.97
N LYS A 110 3.10 -7.19 -5.60
CA LYS A 110 4.33 -7.93 -5.28
C LYS A 110 4.73 -7.66 -3.83
N LEU A 111 4.74 -8.73 -3.05
CA LEU A 111 5.23 -8.73 -1.67
C LEU A 111 6.72 -8.41 -1.66
N SER A 112 7.05 -7.17 -1.32
CA SER A 112 8.42 -6.73 -1.04
C SER A 112 8.41 -5.90 0.23
N THR A 113 9.17 -6.35 1.23
CA THR A 113 9.28 -5.69 2.55
C THR A 113 9.69 -4.23 2.37
N GLY A 114 8.97 -3.30 2.99
CA GLY A 114 9.27 -1.86 2.96
C GLY A 114 8.84 -1.10 1.70
N VAL A 115 8.06 -1.70 0.78
CA VAL A 115 7.58 -1.02 -0.44
C VAL A 115 6.07 -0.75 -0.42
N ALA A 116 5.26 -1.62 0.19
CA ALA A 116 3.83 -1.36 0.41
C ALA A 116 3.27 -2.12 1.61
N ASN A 117 2.17 -1.62 2.18
CA ASN A 117 1.44 -2.33 3.24
C ASN A 117 0.81 -3.59 2.63
N LYS A 118 0.98 -4.73 3.33
CA LYS A 118 0.45 -6.02 2.88
C LYS A 118 -1.07 -6.13 3.00
N PHE A 119 -1.67 -5.23 3.78
CA PHE A 119 -3.07 -5.22 4.10
C PHE A 119 -3.68 -3.83 3.89
N MET A 120 -4.98 -3.81 3.61
CA MET A 120 -5.80 -2.61 3.59
C MET A 120 -6.77 -2.65 4.77
N ASP A 121 -6.76 -1.59 5.56
CA ASP A 121 -7.67 -1.37 6.69
C ASP A 121 -8.33 0.01 6.59
N ALA A 122 -9.07 0.39 7.63
CA ALA A 122 -9.75 1.68 7.66
C ALA A 122 -8.79 2.87 7.53
N GLU A 123 -7.65 2.82 8.23
CA GLU A 123 -6.67 3.91 8.24
C GLU A 123 -6.00 4.05 6.87
N HIS A 124 -5.59 2.92 6.29
CA HIS A 124 -4.97 2.86 4.98
C HIS A 124 -5.94 3.33 3.89
N LEU A 125 -7.20 2.89 3.91
CA LEU A 125 -8.23 3.39 2.99
C LEU A 125 -8.47 4.90 3.15
N ASN A 126 -8.47 5.42 4.38
CA ASN A 126 -8.62 6.85 4.63
C ASN A 126 -7.44 7.65 4.08
N ALA A 127 -6.21 7.14 4.21
CA ALA A 127 -5.02 7.75 3.63
C ALA A 127 -5.08 7.75 2.09
N LEU A 128 -5.51 6.66 1.48
CA LEU A 128 -5.71 6.54 0.04
C LEU A 128 -6.81 7.48 -0.48
N ALA A 129 -7.94 7.56 0.21
CA ALA A 129 -9.05 8.45 -0.14
C ALA A 129 -8.60 9.92 -0.14
N ARG A 130 -7.87 10.35 0.90
CA ARG A 130 -7.25 11.68 0.95
C ARG A 130 -6.25 11.89 -0.19
N ALA A 131 -5.47 10.87 -0.53
CA ALA A 131 -4.53 10.96 -1.65
C ALA A 131 -5.25 11.14 -2.99
N MET A 132 -6.41 10.50 -3.18
CA MET A 132 -7.27 10.68 -4.35
C MET A 132 -8.10 11.97 -4.32
N ARG A 133 -8.05 12.74 -3.23
CA ARG A 133 -8.95 13.88 -2.96
C ARG A 133 -10.44 13.49 -2.98
N ASP A 134 -10.75 12.26 -2.58
CA ASP A 134 -12.12 11.81 -2.37
C ASP A 134 -12.64 12.32 -1.01
N GLU A 135 -13.92 12.64 -0.93
CA GLU A 135 -14.57 13.15 0.29
C GLU A 135 -14.94 12.04 1.30
N ALA A 136 -14.89 10.78 0.86
CA ALA A 136 -15.17 9.62 1.70
C ALA A 136 -14.14 9.47 2.82
N ARG A 137 -14.65 9.32 4.05
CA ARG A 137 -13.91 9.06 5.27
C ARG A 137 -14.13 7.61 5.68
N PHE A 138 -13.04 6.87 5.72
CA PHE A 138 -13.03 5.48 6.16
C PHE A 138 -12.73 5.43 7.66
N VAL A 139 -13.57 4.69 8.40
CA VAL A 139 -13.45 4.52 9.85
C VAL A 139 -13.54 3.04 10.19
N ALA A 140 -12.74 2.59 11.17
CA ALA A 140 -12.85 1.23 11.67
C ALA A 140 -14.21 1.06 12.36
N ALA A 141 -14.89 -0.04 12.04
CA ALA A 141 -16.11 -0.40 12.76
C ALA A 141 -15.77 -0.78 14.20
N ASP A 142 -16.49 -0.20 15.15
CA ASP A 142 -16.32 -0.42 16.58
C ASP A 142 -17.66 -0.82 17.23
N GLN A 143 -17.65 -0.96 18.56
CA GLN A 143 -18.84 -1.34 19.32
C GLN A 143 -19.97 -0.29 19.27
N ALA A 144 -19.69 0.94 18.83
CA ALA A 144 -20.72 1.96 18.61
C ALA A 144 -21.50 1.72 17.31
N MET A 145 -21.08 0.76 16.47
CA MET A 145 -21.76 0.38 15.22
C MET A 145 -22.26 -1.08 15.26
N PRO A 146 -23.17 -1.45 16.17
CA PRO A 146 -23.57 -2.85 16.40
C PRO A 146 -24.21 -3.50 15.17
N ARG A 147 -25.04 -2.75 14.42
CA ARG A 147 -25.69 -3.27 13.19
C ARG A 147 -24.69 -3.55 12.07
N VAL A 148 -23.62 -2.76 11.99
CA VAL A 148 -22.51 -2.96 11.05
C VAL A 148 -21.76 -4.25 11.38
N LEU A 149 -21.43 -4.46 12.66
CA LEU A 149 -20.75 -5.68 13.12
C LEU A 149 -21.63 -6.92 12.94
N GLU A 150 -22.93 -6.82 13.22
CA GLU A 150 -23.88 -7.91 13.01
C GLU A 150 -24.00 -8.28 11.52
N TYR A 151 -24.07 -7.28 10.63
CA TYR A 151 -24.06 -7.53 9.19
C TYR A 151 -22.78 -8.25 8.77
N ALA A 152 -21.62 -7.76 9.20
CA ALA A 152 -20.32 -8.32 8.85
C ALA A 152 -20.12 -9.76 9.35
N ALA A 153 -20.73 -10.13 10.49
CA ALA A 153 -20.68 -11.50 11.00
C ALA A 153 -21.46 -12.49 10.13
N LYS A 154 -22.54 -12.03 9.47
CA LYS A 154 -23.47 -12.88 8.69
C LYS A 154 -23.15 -12.94 7.19
N HIS A 155 -22.41 -11.97 6.67
CA HIS A 155 -22.15 -11.85 5.23
C HIS A 155 -20.71 -12.23 4.86
N ALA A 156 -20.52 -12.51 3.56
CA ALA A 156 -19.21 -12.85 3.02
C ALA A 156 -18.27 -11.64 3.01
N SER A 157 -16.98 -11.88 3.24
CA SER A 157 -15.95 -10.85 3.11
C SER A 157 -15.67 -10.49 1.65
N TRP A 158 -15.01 -9.35 1.46
CA TRP A 158 -14.52 -8.90 0.17
C TRP A 158 -13.68 -9.99 -0.51
N PRO A 159 -13.80 -10.21 -1.83
CA PRO A 159 -14.51 -9.40 -2.84
C PRO A 159 -15.93 -9.89 -3.19
N ALA A 160 -16.61 -10.66 -2.34
CA ALA A 160 -17.97 -11.15 -2.63
C ALA A 160 -19.00 -9.99 -2.75
N PRO A 161 -20.09 -10.13 -3.53
CA PRO A 161 -21.09 -9.08 -3.66
C PRO A 161 -21.69 -8.60 -2.32
N GLY A 162 -21.93 -9.52 -1.38
CA GLY A 162 -22.47 -9.21 -0.05
C GLY A 162 -21.48 -8.56 0.93
N SER A 163 -20.25 -8.32 0.51
CA SER A 163 -19.22 -7.67 1.34
C SER A 163 -19.39 -6.16 1.48
N VAL A 164 -20.26 -5.56 0.67
CA VAL A 164 -20.61 -4.14 0.78
C VAL A 164 -22.09 -3.98 1.06
N ALA A 165 -22.43 -2.99 1.88
CA ALA A 165 -23.81 -2.67 2.21
C ALA A 165 -23.93 -1.22 2.65
N ILE A 166 -25.17 -0.76 2.86
CA ILE A 166 -25.45 0.51 3.50
C ILE A 166 -26.30 0.21 4.73
N ILE A 167 -25.80 0.61 5.90
CA ILE A 167 -26.41 0.34 7.19
C ILE A 167 -26.51 1.67 7.93
N ASP A 168 -27.72 2.06 8.33
CA ASP A 168 -27.98 3.33 9.05
C ASP A 168 -27.44 4.58 8.33
N GLY A 169 -27.49 4.60 6.99
CA GLY A 169 -26.95 5.70 6.19
C GLY A 169 -25.41 5.75 6.13
N ILE A 170 -24.72 4.70 6.60
CA ILE A 170 -23.26 4.56 6.53
C ILE A 170 -22.93 3.47 5.51
N GLY A 171 -22.01 3.77 4.58
CA GLY A 171 -21.46 2.75 3.68
C GLY A 171 -20.64 1.73 4.47
N LEU A 172 -20.74 0.46 4.16
CA LEU A 172 -20.04 -0.62 4.84
C LEU A 172 -19.22 -1.43 3.85
N VAL A 173 -17.97 -1.72 4.19
CA VAL A 173 -17.17 -2.77 3.56
C VAL A 173 -16.65 -3.77 4.59
N VAL A 174 -16.85 -5.06 4.31
CA VAL A 174 -16.42 -6.18 5.14
C VAL A 174 -15.18 -6.80 4.51
N PHE A 175 -14.01 -6.52 5.08
CA PHE A 175 -12.74 -7.05 4.58
C PHE A 175 -12.37 -8.38 5.20
N SER A 176 -12.56 -8.51 6.51
CA SER A 176 -12.45 -9.80 7.19
C SER A 176 -13.51 -9.90 8.28
N LYS A 177 -13.83 -11.13 8.67
CA LYS A 177 -14.80 -11.34 9.75
C LYS A 177 -14.23 -10.78 11.04
N PRO A 178 -15.04 -10.07 11.85
CA PRO A 178 -14.60 -9.66 13.18
C PRO A 178 -14.22 -10.91 13.98
N PRO A 179 -13.16 -10.86 14.82
CA PRO A 179 -12.83 -11.97 15.69
C PRO A 179 -14.06 -12.33 16.51
N ALA A 180 -14.40 -13.61 16.55
CA ALA A 180 -15.53 -14.09 17.35
C ALA A 180 -15.32 -13.61 18.78
N ALA A 181 -16.30 -12.87 19.32
CA ALA A 181 -16.26 -12.42 20.71
C ALA A 181 -16.03 -13.67 21.58
N SER A 182 -14.87 -13.75 22.22
CA SER A 182 -14.59 -14.76 23.24
C SER A 182 -15.65 -14.59 24.32
N ARG A 183 -16.51 -15.60 24.45
CA ARG A 183 -17.45 -15.73 25.58
C ARG A 183 -16.68 -15.93 26.87
#